data_AF-A0A820JBL6-F1
#
_entry.id   AF-A0A820JBL6-F1
#
_cell.length_a   1.000
_cell.length_b   1.000
_cell.length_c   1.000
_cell.angle_alpha   90.00
_cell.angle_beta   90.00
_cell.angle_gamma   90.00
#
_symmetry.space_group_name_H-M   'P 1'
#
loop_
_entity.id
_entity.type
_entity.pdbx_description
1 polymer ?
#
loop_
_entity_poly.entity_id
_entity_poly.type
_entity_poly.pdbx_seq_one_letter_code
_entity_poly.pdbx_strand_id
1 'polypeptide(L)'
;MKDHKPNVQQQEEGIHKTGGRINTPTHALPDIIPYSKQSSVAYIILACDGIWDVINNQQIATFVFSNKISSNILQDIVSQLLDECLKLETMDNMSVSIVKL
;
A
#
# COMPACT_ATOMS: atom_id res chain seq x y z
N MET A 1 -4.58 -6.01 1.28
CA MET A 1 -5.26 -5.81 -0.02
C MET A 1 -4.43 -6.50 -1.09
N LYS A 2 -5.00 -6.84 -2.24
CA LYS A 2 -4.21 -7.35 -3.37
C LYS A 2 -4.13 -6.25 -4.43
N ASP A 3 -2.97 -6.10 -5.04
CA ASP A 3 -2.79 -5.12 -6.10
C ASP A 3 -3.50 -5.58 -7.38
N HIS A 4 -4.14 -4.63 -8.06
CA HIS A 4 -4.73 -4.82 -9.37
C HIS A 4 -3.64 -4.76 -10.45
N LYS A 5 -2.99 -5.90 -10.71
CA LYS A 5 -2.01 -6.04 -11.79
C LYS A 5 -2.66 -6.71 -13.01
N PRO A 6 -2.35 -6.26 -14.24
CA PRO A 6 -3.05 -6.67 -15.47
C PRO A 6 -2.91 -8.16 -15.83
N ASN A 7 -1.95 -8.86 -15.23
CA ASN A 7 -1.64 -10.28 -15.43
C ASN A 7 -2.31 -11.20 -14.38
N VAL A 8 -3.32 -10.71 -13.65
CA VAL A 8 -4.11 -11.50 -12.70
C VAL A 8 -5.31 -12.12 -13.42
N GLN A 9 -5.49 -13.45 -13.33
CA GLN A 9 -6.51 -14.23 -14.06
C GLN A 9 -7.93 -13.61 -14.06
N GLN A 10 -8.39 -13.08 -12.92
CA GLN A 10 -9.72 -12.45 -12.82
C GLN A 10 -9.85 -11.19 -13.68
N GLN A 11 -8.76 -10.44 -13.87
CA GLN A 11 -8.73 -9.25 -14.71
C GLN A 11 -8.61 -9.63 -16.19
N GLU A 12 -7.85 -10.69 -16.51
CA GLU A 12 -7.75 -11.24 -17.85
C GLU A 12 -9.12 -11.70 -18.39
N GLU A 13 -9.91 -12.38 -17.56
CA GLU A 13 -11.28 -12.79 -17.91
C GLU A 13 -12.21 -11.60 -18.19
N GLY A 14 -12.07 -10.51 -17.43
CA GLY A 14 -12.80 -9.26 -17.67
C GLY A 14 -12.44 -8.61 -19.00
N ILE A 15 -11.14 -8.56 -19.31
CA ILE A 15 -10.59 -8.01 -20.56
C ILE A 15 -11.10 -8.77 -21.79
N HIS A 16 -11.09 -10.11 -21.73
CA HIS A 16 -11.54 -10.94 -22.85
C HIS A 16 -13.05 -10.81 -23.12
N LYS A 17 -13.87 -10.64 -22.08
CA LYS A 17 -15.33 -10.48 -22.22
C LYS A 17 -15.74 -9.17 -22.91
N THR A 18 -14.92 -8.14 -22.85
CA THR A 18 -15.19 -6.85 -23.53
C THR A 18 -14.60 -6.76 -24.94
N GLY A 19 -14.07 -7.85 -25.49
CA GLY A 19 -13.41 -7.86 -26.80
C GLY A 19 -12.01 -7.20 -26.80
N GLY A 20 -11.44 -6.99 -25.61
CA GLY A 20 -10.10 -6.47 -25.43
C GLY A 20 -9.02 -7.53 -25.66
N ARG A 21 -7.81 -7.09 -26.01
CA ARG A 21 -6.59 -7.90 -25.87
C ARG A 21 -6.00 -7.57 -24.49
N ILE A 22 -5.17 -8.46 -23.90
CA ILE A 22 -4.35 -8.09 -22.74
C ILE A 22 -3.71 -6.73 -23.08
N ASN A 23 -4.08 -5.68 -22.33
CA ASN A 23 -3.95 -4.23 -22.60
C ASN A 23 -5.22 -3.41 -22.95
N THR A 24 -6.46 -3.84 -22.64
CA THR A 24 -7.58 -2.99 -22.11
C THR A 24 -8.92 -3.73 -22.05
N PRO A 25 -9.84 -3.42 -21.11
CA PRO A 25 -10.05 -2.11 -20.49
C PRO A 25 -9.59 -2.02 -19.03
N THR A 26 -9.02 -0.87 -18.69
CA THR A 26 -8.98 -0.38 -17.31
C THR A 26 -10.41 -0.09 -16.87
N HIS A 27 -10.71 -0.34 -15.59
CA HIS A 27 -12.01 -0.07 -15.01
C HIS A 27 -11.84 0.71 -13.72
N ALA A 28 -12.82 1.56 -13.39
CA ALA A 28 -12.79 2.43 -12.22
C ALA A 28 -13.53 1.84 -11.01
N LEU A 29 -13.81 0.53 -11.01
CA LEU A 29 -14.51 -0.09 -9.87
C LEU A 29 -13.50 -0.37 -8.75
N PRO A 30 -13.77 0.10 -7.52
CA PRO A 30 -12.93 -0.22 -6.38
C PRO A 30 -13.25 -1.60 -5.82
N ASP A 31 -12.24 -2.25 -5.26
CA ASP A 31 -12.44 -3.39 -4.36
C ASP A 31 -12.89 -2.89 -2.98
N ILE A 32 -14.09 -3.29 -2.58
CA ILE A 32 -14.64 -2.96 -1.27
C ILE A 32 -14.61 -4.20 -0.39
N ILE A 33 -13.77 -4.18 0.63
CA ILE A 33 -13.65 -5.27 1.61
C ILE A 33 -14.09 -4.72 2.97
N PRO A 34 -15.30 -5.06 3.46
CA PRO A 34 -15.75 -4.66 4.78
C PRO A 34 -14.80 -5.19 5.85
N TYR A 35 -14.32 -4.30 6.72
CA TYR A 35 -13.47 -4.67 7.85
C TYR A 35 -14.16 -4.30 9.16
N SER A 36 -14.41 -5.30 10.01
CA SER A 36 -14.91 -5.06 11.36
C SER A 36 -13.75 -4.66 12.26
N LYS A 37 -13.82 -3.47 12.86
CA LYS A 37 -12.77 -2.98 13.78
C LYS A 37 -12.53 -4.00 14.90
N GLN A 38 -11.28 -4.40 15.07
CA GLN A 38 -10.82 -5.19 16.19
C GLN A 38 -10.03 -4.31 17.16
N SER A 39 -10.15 -4.55 18.46
CA SER A 39 -9.39 -3.81 19.49
C SER A 39 -7.87 -4.01 19.38
N SER A 40 -7.43 -5.06 18.69
CA SER A 40 -6.02 -5.37 18.41
C SER A 40 -5.40 -4.51 17.30
N VAL A 41 -6.20 -3.83 16.48
CA VAL A 41 -5.65 -2.99 15.39
C VAL A 41 -5.32 -1.61 15.91
N ALA A 42 -4.03 -1.28 15.89
CA ALA A 42 -3.54 0.00 16.37
C ALA A 42 -3.40 1.06 15.25
N TYR A 43 -3.13 0.64 14.01
CA TYR A 43 -2.81 1.54 12.91
C TYR A 43 -3.34 1.04 11.57
N ILE A 44 -3.63 1.99 10.68
CA ILE A 44 -3.81 1.77 9.23
C ILE A 44 -2.70 2.53 8.51
N ILE A 45 -2.05 1.87 7.55
CA ILE A 45 -1.02 2.45 6.68
C ILE A 45 -1.58 2.44 5.26
N LEU A 46 -1.60 3.62 4.64
CA LEU A 46 -1.95 3.81 3.23
C LEU A 46 -0.74 4.41 2.53
N ALA A 47 -0.26 3.79 1.46
CA ALA A 47 0.88 4.30 0.70
C ALA A 47 0.73 3.99 -0.80
N CYS A 48 1.41 4.77 -1.64
CA CYS A 48 1.53 4.49 -3.08
C CYS A 48 2.57 3.40 -3.36
N ASP A 49 2.60 2.93 -4.61
CA ASP A 49 3.57 1.97 -5.15
C ASP A 49 5.02 2.43 -4.99
N GLY A 50 5.32 3.72 -5.14
CA GLY A 50 6.67 4.24 -4.86
C GLY A 50 7.22 3.91 -3.46
N ILE A 51 6.36 3.57 -2.50
CA ILE A 51 6.74 2.97 -1.21
C ILE A 51 6.77 1.44 -1.32
N TRP A 52 5.66 0.83 -1.74
CA TRP A 52 5.49 -0.63 -1.73
C TRP A 52 6.45 -1.39 -2.66
N ASP A 53 7.03 -0.72 -3.65
CA ASP A 53 8.02 -1.29 -4.57
C ASP A 53 9.35 -1.60 -3.87
N VAL A 54 9.68 -0.89 -2.78
CA VAL A 54 10.95 -1.03 -2.06
C VAL A 54 10.81 -1.61 -0.65
N ILE A 55 9.63 -1.52 -0.03
CA ILE A 55 9.36 -2.05 1.31
C ILE A 55 8.10 -2.90 1.35
N ASN A 56 8.18 -4.10 1.94
CA ASN A 56 7.03 -5.00 2.03
C ASN A 56 6.15 -4.75 3.27
N ASN A 57 4.96 -5.35 3.26
CA ASN A 57 3.95 -5.25 4.33
C ASN A 57 4.49 -5.52 5.75
N GLN A 58 5.36 -6.52 5.92
CA GLN A 58 5.88 -6.88 7.23
C GLN A 58 6.98 -5.91 7.68
N GLN A 59 7.83 -5.49 6.75
CA GLN A 59 8.91 -4.53 7.01
C GLN A 59 8.34 -3.18 7.47
N ILE A 60 7.37 -2.63 6.74
CA ILE A 60 6.75 -1.35 7.10
C ILE A 60 5.99 -1.43 8.43
N ALA A 61 5.29 -2.54 8.71
CA ALA A 61 4.57 -2.73 9.97
C ALA A 61 5.55 -2.78 11.15
N THR A 62 6.66 -3.49 10.98
CA THR A 62 7.73 -3.58 11.98
C THR A 62 8.39 -2.22 12.19
N PHE A 63 8.64 -1.47 11.12
CA PHE A 63 9.21 -0.14 11.15
C PHE A 63 8.34 0.84 11.95
N VAL A 64 7.04 0.92 11.63
CA VAL A 64 6.10 1.82 12.32
C VAL A 64 5.94 1.42 13.79
N PHE A 65 5.84 0.12 14.07
CA PHE A 65 5.70 -0.37 15.44
C PHE A 65 6.94 -0.07 16.29
N SER A 66 8.14 -0.25 15.73
CA SER A 66 9.40 -0.02 16.44
C SER A 66 9.67 1.46 16.66
N ASN A 67 9.44 2.30 15.65
CA ASN A 67 9.67 3.75 15.78
C ASN A 67 8.63 4.44 16.66
N LYS A 68 7.42 3.89 16.81
CA LYS A 68 6.45 4.35 17.81
C LYS A 68 7.00 4.26 19.25
N ILE A 69 7.80 3.24 19.54
CA ILE A 69 8.39 3.09 20.88
C ILE A 69 9.36 4.26 21.16
N SER A 70 10.01 4.76 20.12
CA SER A 70 11.01 5.83 20.19
C SER A 70 10.42 7.24 20.05
N SER A 71 9.37 7.44 19.24
CA SER A 71 8.67 8.70 19.05
C SER A 71 7.15 8.50 19.00
N ASN A 72 6.41 9.31 19.76
CA ASN A 72 4.94 9.30 19.72
C ASN A 72 4.36 10.26 18.67
N ILE A 73 5.21 10.92 17.87
CA ILE A 73 4.81 11.89 16.85
C ILE A 73 4.77 11.16 15.50
N LEU A 74 3.57 11.01 14.93
CA LEU A 74 3.39 10.27 13.67
C LEU A 74 4.11 10.94 12.49
N GLN A 75 4.23 12.27 12.51
CA GLN A 75 4.93 13.02 11.48
C GLN A 75 6.42 12.60 11.38
N ASP A 76 7.07 12.38 12.53
CA ASP A 76 8.47 11.95 12.56
C ASP A 76 8.60 10.52 12.02
N ILE A 77 7.68 9.63 12.41
CA ILE A 77 7.65 8.24 11.91
C ILE A 77 7.46 8.22 10.39
N VAL A 78 6.57 9.06 9.87
CA VAL A 78 6.33 9.20 8.43
C VAL A 78 7.59 9.72 7.72
N SER A 79 8.21 10.78 8.26
CA SER A 79 9.44 11.33 7.67
C SER A 79 10.55 10.29 7.62
N GLN A 80 10.79 9.56 8.71
CA GLN A 80 11.82 8.52 8.77
C GLN A 80 11.50 7.37 7.80
N LEU A 81 10.23 6.98 7.66
CA LEU A 81 9.83 5.96 6.70
C LEU A 81 10.15 6.38 5.26
N LEU A 82 9.88 7.64 4.91
CA LEU A 82 10.22 8.19 3.60
C LEU A 82 11.73 8.19 3.37
N ASP A 83 12.52 8.56 4.38
CA ASP A 83 13.99 8.51 4.31
C ASP A 83 14.51 7.08 4.11
N GLU A 84 13.91 6.08 4.78
CA GLU A 84 14.27 4.67 4.56
C GLU A 84 13.92 4.21 3.15
N CYS A 85 12.77 4.60 2.60
CA CYS A 85 12.40 4.25 1.22
C CYS A 85 13.36 4.91 0.20
N LEU A 86 13.81 6.14 0.47
CA LEU A 86 14.81 6.81 -0.36
C LEU A 86 16.17 6.09 -0.32
N LYS A 87 16.59 5.56 0.83
CA LYS A 87 17.82 4.75 0.95
C LYS A 87 17.74 3.43 0.18
N LEU A 88 16.54 2.92 -0.03
CA LEU A 88 16.27 1.73 -0.85
C LEU A 88 16.17 2.07 -2.35
N GLU A 89 16.54 3.30 -2.74
CA GLU A 89 16.67 3.75 -4.12
C GLU A 89 15.35 3.74 -4.91
N THR A 90 14.22 4.03 -4.25
CA THR A 90 12.98 4.33 -4.97
C THR A 90 13.15 5.58 -5.84
N MET A 91 12.66 5.52 -7.07
CA MET A 91 12.77 6.58 -8.08
C MET A 91 11.41 7.21 -8.39
N ASP A 92 10.36 6.81 -7.68
CA ASP A 92 8.99 7.31 -7.87
C ASP A 92 8.60 8.33 -6.80
N ASN A 93 7.49 9.02 -7.03
CA ASN A 93 6.85 9.85 -6.03
C ASN A 93 6.42 9.01 -4.83
N MET A 94 6.70 9.51 -3.65
CA MET A 94 6.35 8.85 -2.40
C MET A 94 5.22 9.58 -1.69
N SER A 95 4.19 8.83 -1.27
CA SER A 95 3.07 9.33 -0.50
C SER A 95 2.62 8.26 0.49
N VAL A 96 2.51 8.63 1.76
CA VAL A 96 2.08 7.74 2.85
C VAL A 96 1.22 8.48 3.86
N SER A 97 0.20 7.80 4.38
CA SER A 97 -0.65 8.25 5.49
C SER A 97 -0.75 7.14 6.54
N ILE A 98 -0.53 7.50 7.79
CA ILE A 98 -0.65 6.60 8.94
C ILE A 98 -1.78 7.11 9.83
N VAL A 99 -2.80 6.29 10.04
CA VAL A 99 -3.96 6.60 10.88
C VAL A 99 -3.90 5.73 12.13
N LYS A 100 -3.96 6.35 13.30
CA LYS A 100 -4.10 5.68 14.60
C LYS A 100 -5.58 5.39 14.86
N LEU A 101 -5.91 4.16 15.26
CA LEU A 101 -7.28 3.70 15.55
C LEU A 101 -7.62 3.62 17.03
#